data_AF-A0A7J0A7I5-F1
#
_entry.id   AF-A0A7J0A7I5-F1
#
_cell.length_a   1.000
_cell.length_b   1.000
_cell.length_c   1.000
_cell.angle_alpha   90.00
_cell.angle_beta   90.00
_cell.angle_gamma   90.00
#
_symmetry.space_group_name_H-M   'P 1'
#
loop_
_entity.id
_entity.type
_entity.pdbx_description
1 polymer ?
#
loop_
_entity_poly.entity_id
_entity_poly.type
_entity_poly.pdbx_seq_one_letter_code
_entity_poly.pdbx_strand_id
1 'polypeptide(L)'
;MDERIIDRKLFIDLANEVGLNASHIEAMGEMRHCEITVSGNMLERLVEIQHQFEQLTVMGDDEYRGFYIVVPRPTPEEWGDVEELIASGEYQSKEAFLADWLAFNPTETQWFHVTSYKYEEFRSIRITDRKHAHFVITNRSSCADGESDDGWYQDSLARLFCYLQRLVDVIVANPDGFNDYVAHNLPC
;
A
#
# COMPACT_ATOMS: atom_id res chain seq x y z
N MET A 1 5.69 -23.35 -17.64
CA MET A 1 5.20 -22.21 -16.85
C MET A 1 6.19 -22.11 -15.70
N ASP A 2 6.97 -21.04 -15.64
CA ASP A 2 8.00 -20.90 -14.60
C ASP A 2 7.24 -20.52 -13.32
N GLU A 3 7.02 -21.48 -12.42
CA GLU A 3 6.40 -21.24 -11.12
C GLU A 3 7.35 -20.38 -10.31
N ARG A 4 7.23 -19.05 -10.43
CA ARG A 4 7.89 -18.13 -9.52
C ARG A 4 7.43 -18.47 -8.12
N ILE A 5 8.37 -18.87 -7.28
CA ILE A 5 8.14 -19.12 -5.86
C ILE A 5 7.66 -17.80 -5.24
N ILE A 6 6.47 -17.83 -4.64
CA ILE A 6 5.92 -16.68 -3.93
C ILE A 6 6.47 -16.72 -2.51
N ASP A 7 7.40 -15.80 -2.23
CA ASP A 7 8.02 -15.65 -0.93
C ASP A 7 8.10 -14.17 -0.54
N ARG A 8 8.59 -13.89 0.67
CA ARG A 8 8.76 -12.51 1.17
C ARG A 8 9.65 -11.66 0.25
N LYS A 9 10.67 -12.28 -0.36
CA LYS A 9 11.63 -11.58 -1.19
C LYS A 9 10.98 -11.07 -2.47
N LEU A 10 10.06 -11.83 -3.08
CA LEU A 10 9.30 -11.38 -4.23
C LEU A 10 8.53 -10.09 -3.97
N PHE A 11 7.82 -9.99 -2.84
CA PHE A 11 7.08 -8.78 -2.48
C PHE A 11 7.99 -7.57 -2.28
N ILE A 12 9.13 -7.77 -1.61
CA ILE A 12 10.14 -6.73 -1.39
C ILE A 12 10.71 -6.26 -2.72
N ASP A 13 11.08 -7.19 -3.61
CA ASP A 13 11.65 -6.88 -4.91
C ASP A 13 10.63 -6.08 -5.76
N LEU A 14 9.36 -6.50 -5.81
CA LEU A 14 8.28 -5.78 -6.51
C LEU A 14 8.08 -4.36 -5.96
N ALA A 15 8.11 -4.20 -4.64
CA ALA A 15 7.95 -2.89 -4.00
C ALA A 15 9.16 -1.98 -4.29
N ASN A 16 10.37 -2.51 -4.20
CA ASN A 16 11.60 -1.77 -4.50
C ASN A 16 11.67 -1.31 -5.96
N GLU A 17 11.20 -2.12 -6.91
CA GLU A 17 11.18 -1.74 -8.33
C GLU A 17 10.29 -0.52 -8.63
N VAL A 18 9.35 -0.18 -7.73
CA VAL A 18 8.52 1.03 -7.81
C VAL A 18 8.80 2.01 -6.67
N GLY A 19 9.81 1.72 -5.83
CA GLY A 19 10.16 2.49 -4.64
C GLY A 19 9.00 2.67 -3.65
N LEU A 20 8.15 1.64 -3.48
CA LEU A 20 7.09 1.62 -2.46
C LEU A 20 7.63 0.98 -1.18
N ASN A 21 7.27 1.54 -0.03
CA ASN A 21 7.57 0.99 1.29
C ASN A 21 6.40 1.31 2.25
N ALA A 22 6.49 0.83 3.50
CA ALA A 22 5.48 1.02 4.53
C ALA A 22 5.16 2.50 4.83
N SER A 23 6.15 3.40 4.89
CA SER A 23 5.90 4.79 5.29
C SER A 23 5.02 5.54 4.28
N HIS A 24 5.08 5.18 2.99
CA HIS A 24 4.16 5.73 1.99
C HIS A 24 2.70 5.38 2.28
N ILE A 25 2.44 4.15 2.71
CA ILE A 25 1.08 3.69 3.06
C ILE A 25 0.64 4.30 4.38
N GLU A 26 1.52 4.33 5.38
CA GLU A 26 1.25 4.93 6.68
C GLU A 26 0.94 6.43 6.55
N ALA A 27 1.76 7.19 5.81
CA ALA A 27 1.55 8.61 5.55
C ALA A 27 0.17 8.87 4.93
N MET A 28 -0.22 8.10 3.91
CA MET A 28 -1.56 8.15 3.30
C MET A 28 -2.70 7.85 4.30
N GLY A 29 -2.44 7.17 5.41
CA GLY A 29 -3.39 6.85 6.46
C GLY A 29 -3.31 7.71 7.74
N GLU A 30 -2.42 8.70 7.82
CA GLU A 30 -2.18 9.46 9.06
C GLU A 30 -3.35 10.36 9.49
N MET A 31 -4.23 10.79 8.57
CA MET A 31 -5.41 11.58 8.95
C MET A 31 -6.58 10.68 9.34
N ARG A 32 -7.27 11.05 10.43
CA ARG A 32 -8.52 10.39 10.83
C ARG A 32 -9.54 10.53 9.69
N HIS A 33 -10.05 9.41 9.22
CA HIS A 33 -11.01 9.33 8.09
C HIS A 33 -10.41 9.60 6.70
N CYS A 34 -9.14 9.26 6.43
CA CYS A 34 -8.52 9.43 5.10
C CYS A 34 -9.30 8.76 3.97
N GLU A 35 -10.19 9.53 3.33
CA GLU A 35 -10.64 9.29 1.98
C GLU A 35 -9.78 10.13 1.03
N ILE A 36 -9.00 9.46 0.21
CA ILE A 36 -8.23 10.09 -0.85
C ILE A 36 -9.13 10.13 -2.08
N THR A 37 -9.68 11.29 -2.37
CA THR A 37 -10.53 11.47 -3.55
C THR A 37 -9.66 11.64 -4.79
N VAL A 38 -9.85 10.80 -5.80
CA VAL A 38 -9.10 10.83 -7.06
C VAL A 38 -9.98 11.25 -8.23
N SER A 39 -9.45 12.14 -9.06
CA SER A 39 -10.05 12.63 -10.30
C SER A 39 -9.01 12.64 -11.43
N GLY A 40 -9.43 12.98 -12.65
CA GLY A 40 -8.55 13.06 -13.83
C GLY A 40 -7.71 11.80 -14.05
N ASN A 41 -6.41 11.95 -14.29
CA ASN A 41 -5.49 10.83 -14.52
C ASN A 41 -5.43 9.82 -13.37
N MET A 42 -5.60 10.25 -12.12
CA MET A 42 -5.59 9.31 -10.98
C MET A 42 -6.87 8.47 -10.94
N LEU A 43 -8.01 9.02 -11.34
CA LEU A 43 -9.24 8.26 -11.52
C LEU A 43 -9.11 7.24 -12.65
N GLU A 44 -8.52 7.63 -13.79
CA GLU A 44 -8.28 6.70 -14.90
C GLU A 44 -7.43 5.50 -14.42
N ARG A 45 -6.37 5.75 -13.66
CA ARG A 45 -5.55 4.67 -13.09
C ARG A 45 -6.29 3.82 -12.05
N LEU A 46 -7.15 4.41 -11.22
CA LEU A 46 -8.01 3.65 -10.31
C LEU A 46 -8.91 2.69 -11.11
N VAL A 47 -9.50 3.16 -12.21
CA VAL A 47 -10.36 2.33 -13.09
C VAL A 47 -9.56 1.20 -13.71
N GLU A 48 -8.36 1.46 -14.23
CA GLU A 48 -7.48 0.46 -14.84
C GLU A 48 -7.11 -0.65 -13.85
N ILE A 49 -6.75 -0.29 -12.62
CA ILE A 49 -6.39 -1.25 -11.57
C ILE A 49 -7.58 -2.10 -11.18
N GLN A 50 -8.75 -1.48 -11.00
CA GLN A 50 -9.97 -2.23 -10.70
C GLN A 50 -10.34 -3.19 -11.83
N HIS A 51 -10.14 -2.81 -13.09
CA HIS A 51 -10.34 -3.71 -14.22
C HIS A 51 -9.36 -4.89 -14.16
N GLN A 52 -8.10 -4.66 -13.80
CA GLN A 52 -7.14 -5.74 -13.61
C GLN A 52 -7.56 -6.68 -12.45
N PHE A 53 -8.14 -6.14 -11.38
CA PHE A 53 -8.66 -6.94 -10.27
C PHE A 53 -9.82 -7.83 -10.71
N GLU A 54 -10.55 -7.51 -11.79
CA GLU A 54 -11.65 -8.36 -12.29
C GLU A 54 -11.16 -9.77 -12.69
N GLN A 55 -9.85 -9.96 -12.93
CA GLN A 55 -9.21 -11.26 -13.12
C GLN A 55 -9.13 -12.12 -11.85
N LEU A 56 -9.24 -11.50 -10.67
CA LEU A 56 -9.28 -12.20 -9.39
C LEU A 56 -10.69 -12.75 -9.15
N THR A 57 -10.76 -13.91 -8.49
CA THR A 57 -12.01 -14.55 -8.11
C THR A 57 -12.84 -13.64 -7.20
N VAL A 58 -14.14 -13.54 -7.50
CA VAL A 58 -15.10 -12.81 -6.65
C VAL A 58 -15.25 -13.52 -5.31
N MET A 59 -15.24 -12.74 -4.24
CA MET A 59 -15.47 -13.18 -2.87
C MET A 59 -16.84 -12.68 -2.40
N GLY A 60 -17.81 -13.58 -2.24
CA GLY A 60 -19.18 -13.22 -1.81
C GLY A 60 -20.09 -12.76 -2.96
N ASP A 61 -21.20 -12.12 -2.61
CA ASP A 61 -22.29 -11.84 -3.57
C ASP A 61 -22.17 -10.46 -4.27
N ASP A 62 -21.35 -9.54 -3.75
CA ASP A 62 -21.29 -8.13 -4.16
C ASP A 62 -20.10 -7.78 -5.08
N GLU A 63 -19.63 -8.71 -5.91
CA GLU A 63 -18.41 -8.57 -6.73
C GLU A 63 -17.14 -8.17 -5.96
N TYR A 64 -17.17 -8.33 -4.63
CA TYR A 64 -16.10 -7.95 -3.75
C TYR A 64 -14.84 -8.77 -4.04
N ARG A 65 -13.68 -8.09 -4.03
CA ARG A 65 -12.38 -8.71 -4.26
C ARG A 65 -11.39 -8.14 -3.26
N GLY A 66 -10.62 -9.02 -2.63
CA GLY A 66 -9.59 -8.61 -1.70
C GLY A 66 -8.42 -9.58 -1.66
N PHE A 67 -7.25 -9.05 -1.33
CA PHE A 67 -6.01 -9.80 -1.22
C PHE A 67 -5.05 -9.09 -0.26
N TYR A 68 -4.07 -9.84 0.24
CA TYR A 68 -3.03 -9.27 1.10
C TYR A 68 -1.84 -8.79 0.29
N ILE A 69 -1.20 -7.74 0.78
CA ILE A 69 0.06 -7.23 0.26
C ILE A 69 1.09 -7.16 1.38
N VAL A 70 2.35 -7.21 0.97
CA VAL A 70 3.50 -7.07 1.87
C VAL A 70 4.40 -5.97 1.32
N VAL A 71 4.69 -4.97 2.13
CA VAL A 71 5.61 -3.88 1.76
C VAL A 71 6.82 -3.85 2.68
N PRO A 72 8.01 -3.48 2.16
CA PRO A 72 9.21 -3.39 2.97
C PRO A 72 9.13 -2.21 3.94
N ARG A 73 9.86 -2.31 5.05
CA ARG A 73 10.18 -1.18 5.92
C ARG A 73 10.95 -0.10 5.14
N PRO A 74 10.69 1.20 5.38
CA PRO A 74 11.51 2.29 4.83
C PRO A 74 12.96 2.18 5.31
N THR A 75 13.91 2.47 4.43
CA THR A 75 15.32 2.66 4.80
C THR A 75 15.50 3.86 5.74
N PRO A 76 16.59 3.93 6.52
CA PRO A 76 16.87 5.10 7.35
C PRO A 76 16.89 6.40 6.52
N GLU A 77 17.42 6.36 5.30
CA GLU A 77 17.51 7.50 4.38
C GLU A 77 16.13 7.96 3.88
N GLU A 78 15.16 7.05 3.76
CA GLU A 78 13.76 7.40 3.44
C GLU A 78 12.99 7.95 4.64
N TRP A 79 13.53 7.80 5.86
CA TRP A 79 12.93 8.33 7.08
C TRP A 79 13.41 9.75 7.40
N GLY A 80 14.65 10.10 7.03
CA GLY A 80 15.18 11.44 7.12
C GLY A 80 16.67 11.53 6.80
N ASP A 81 17.13 12.74 6.49
CA ASP A 81 18.56 13.03 6.33
C ASP A 81 19.21 13.12 7.71
N VAL A 82 19.97 12.10 8.09
CA VAL A 82 20.58 12.00 9.42
C VAL A 82 21.61 13.10 9.66
N GLU A 83 22.31 13.55 8.63
CA GLU A 83 23.28 14.63 8.73
C GLU A 83 22.58 15.98 9.00
N GLU A 84 21.47 16.28 8.30
CA GLU A 84 20.66 17.47 8.55
C GLU A 84 20.01 17.45 9.93
N LEU A 85 19.49 16.30 10.37
CA LEU A 85 18.84 16.15 11.67
C LEU A 85 19.83 16.24 12.85
N ILE A 86 21.08 15.84 12.65
CA ILE A 86 22.15 16.09 13.63
C ILE A 86 22.53 17.57 13.61
N ALA A 87 22.62 18.20 12.43
CA ALA A 87 22.96 19.62 12.30
C ALA A 87 21.88 20.54 12.90
N SER A 88 20.60 20.16 12.83
CA SER A 88 19.48 20.87 13.47
C SER A 88 19.43 20.68 14.98
N GLY A 89 20.13 19.67 15.51
CA GLY A 89 20.16 19.30 16.93
C GLY A 89 19.00 18.42 17.37
N GLU A 90 18.16 17.95 16.44
CA GLU A 90 17.09 16.97 16.71
C GLU A 90 17.67 15.63 17.16
N TYR A 91 18.81 15.23 16.60
CA TYR A 91 19.53 14.02 17.00
C TYR A 91 20.95 14.34 17.50
N GLN A 92 21.37 13.63 18.55
CA GLN A 92 22.71 13.80 19.14
C GLN A 92 23.79 13.01 18.40
N SER A 93 23.41 11.93 17.71
CA SER A 93 24.32 11.11 16.90
C SER A 93 23.55 10.23 15.91
N LYS A 94 24.27 9.63 14.96
CA LYS A 94 23.71 8.68 13.99
C LYS A 94 23.15 7.44 14.68
N GLU A 95 23.76 6.99 15.77
CA GLU A 95 23.31 5.83 16.53
C GLU A 95 21.96 6.10 17.20
N ALA A 96 21.74 7.31 17.74
CA ALA A 96 20.45 7.71 18.30
C ALA A 96 19.35 7.73 17.23
N PHE A 97 19.64 8.28 16.06
CA PHE A 97 18.73 8.26 14.90
C PHE A 97 18.37 6.84 14.48
N LEU A 98 19.36 5.96 14.30
CA LEU A 98 19.13 4.58 13.89
C LEU A 98 18.36 3.77 14.94
N ALA A 99 18.56 4.06 16.23
CA ALA A 99 17.82 3.42 17.31
C ALA A 99 16.34 3.79 17.27
N ASP A 100 16.01 5.08 17.09
CA ASP A 100 14.63 5.50 16.95
C ASP A 100 14.01 4.98 15.65
N TRP A 101 14.75 5.01 14.54
CA TRP A 101 14.29 4.47 13.25
C TRP A 101 13.82 3.02 13.39
N LEU A 102 14.64 2.20 14.05
CA LEU A 102 14.33 0.81 14.29
C LEU A 102 13.18 0.63 15.29
N ALA A 103 13.05 1.53 16.28
CA ALA A 103 11.95 1.50 17.24
C ALA A 103 10.60 1.83 16.59
N PHE A 104 10.56 2.82 15.68
CA PHE A 104 9.37 3.18 14.90
C PHE A 104 9.07 2.17 13.79
N ASN A 105 10.10 1.52 13.24
CA ASN A 105 9.98 0.54 12.16
C ASN A 105 10.54 -0.83 12.56
N PRO A 106 9.91 -1.53 13.53
CA PRO A 106 10.48 -2.71 14.15
C PRO A 106 10.49 -3.95 13.26
N THR A 107 9.57 -4.04 12.29
CA THR A 107 9.44 -5.20 11.40
C THR A 107 10.10 -4.94 10.05
N GLU A 108 10.70 -5.97 9.44
CA GLU A 108 11.30 -5.84 8.09
C GLU A 108 10.26 -5.57 7.00
N THR A 109 9.04 -6.06 7.22
CA THR A 109 7.91 -5.88 6.30
C THR A 109 6.64 -5.63 7.09
N GLN A 110 5.67 -5.00 6.44
CA GLN A 110 4.33 -4.79 6.96
C GLN A 110 3.28 -5.40 6.03
N TRP A 111 2.19 -5.87 6.63
CA TRP A 111 1.07 -6.50 5.94
C TRP A 111 -0.10 -5.54 5.85
N PHE A 112 -0.66 -5.42 4.65
CA PHE A 112 -1.91 -4.72 4.42
C PHE A 112 -2.86 -5.61 3.66
N HIS A 113 -4.15 -5.35 3.83
CA HIS A 113 -5.22 -5.97 3.10
C HIS A 113 -5.84 -4.92 2.19
N VAL A 114 -5.91 -5.26 0.91
CA VAL A 114 -6.44 -4.43 -0.16
C VAL A 114 -7.80 -4.98 -0.54
N THR A 115 -8.80 -4.12 -0.58
CA THR A 115 -10.11 -4.48 -1.09
C THR A 115 -10.57 -3.52 -2.16
N SER A 116 -11.28 -4.03 -3.16
CA SER A 116 -11.89 -3.22 -4.20
C SER A 116 -13.40 -3.34 -4.13
N TYR A 117 -14.06 -2.19 -4.26
CA TYR A 117 -15.51 -2.07 -4.31
C TYR A 117 -15.91 -1.23 -5.52
N LYS A 118 -16.99 -1.67 -6.17
CA LYS A 118 -17.57 -1.04 -7.35
C LYS A 118 -19.08 -1.14 -7.25
N TYR A 119 -19.75 0.00 -7.28
CA TYR A 119 -21.21 0.07 -7.29
C TYR A 119 -21.65 1.22 -8.18
N GLU A 120 -22.31 0.90 -9.29
CA GLU A 120 -22.60 1.88 -10.35
C GLU A 120 -21.31 2.63 -10.77
N GLU A 121 -21.33 3.96 -10.70
CA GLU A 121 -20.18 4.83 -10.96
C GLU A 121 -19.25 4.99 -9.76
N PHE A 122 -19.65 4.51 -8.56
CA PHE A 122 -18.83 4.61 -7.36
C PHE A 122 -17.74 3.55 -7.36
N ARG A 123 -16.51 4.00 -7.12
CA ARG A 123 -15.30 3.20 -7.14
C ARG A 123 -14.49 3.47 -5.90
N SER A 124 -14.03 2.41 -5.27
CA SER A 124 -13.07 2.55 -4.19
C SER A 124 -12.13 1.36 -4.05
N ILE A 125 -10.91 1.66 -3.60
CA ILE A 125 -9.96 0.69 -3.08
C ILE A 125 -9.69 1.07 -1.62
N ARG A 126 -9.84 0.12 -0.71
CA ARG A 126 -9.57 0.31 0.73
C ARG A 126 -8.31 -0.43 1.12
N ILE A 127 -7.47 0.24 1.90
CA ILE A 127 -6.26 -0.31 2.49
C ILE A 127 -6.46 -0.39 4.01
N THR A 128 -6.18 -1.55 4.60
CA THR A 128 -6.35 -1.79 6.05
C THR A 128 -5.31 -2.78 6.55
N ASP A 129 -4.87 -2.67 7.80
CA ASP A 129 -4.07 -3.71 8.50
C ASP A 129 -4.99 -4.71 9.24
N ARG A 130 -6.30 -4.64 8.94
CA ARG A 130 -7.42 -5.36 9.57
C ARG A 130 -7.72 -4.97 11.02
N LYS A 131 -6.91 -4.12 11.66
CA LYS A 131 -7.15 -3.52 12.97
C LYS A 131 -7.70 -2.09 12.83
N HIS A 132 -7.21 -1.37 11.83
CA HIS A 132 -7.57 0.00 11.48
C HIS A 132 -7.78 0.09 9.96
N ALA A 133 -8.82 0.82 9.54
CA ALA A 133 -8.87 1.29 8.16
C ALA A 133 -7.81 2.38 8.01
N HIS A 134 -6.79 2.14 7.18
CA HIS A 134 -5.72 3.11 6.96
C HIS A 134 -6.25 4.25 6.11
N PHE A 135 -6.71 3.95 4.89
CA PHE A 135 -7.36 4.93 4.02
C PHE A 135 -8.22 4.24 2.95
N VAL A 136 -9.02 5.04 2.27
CA VAL A 136 -9.81 4.64 1.10
C VAL A 136 -9.47 5.56 -0.05
N ILE A 137 -9.10 4.99 -1.19
CA ILE A 137 -8.96 5.73 -2.45
C ILE A 137 -10.32 5.65 -3.13
N THR A 138 -10.94 6.77 -3.47
CA THR A 138 -12.28 6.79 -4.06
C THR A 138 -12.45 7.89 -5.10
N ASN A 139 -13.36 7.70 -6.06
CA ASN A 139 -13.71 8.75 -7.01
C ASN A 139 -14.81 9.70 -6.51
N ARG A 140 -15.33 9.47 -5.30
CA ARG A 140 -16.37 10.30 -4.70
C ARG A 140 -16.25 10.22 -3.18
N SER A 141 -15.96 11.34 -2.52
CA SER A 141 -15.96 11.36 -1.05
C SER A 141 -17.36 11.14 -0.48
N SER A 142 -17.42 10.42 0.64
CA SER A 142 -18.59 10.35 1.51
C SER A 142 -18.65 11.49 2.54
N CYS A 143 -17.53 12.22 2.71
CA CYS A 143 -17.39 13.34 3.63
C CYS A 143 -17.82 14.65 2.97
N ALA A 144 -18.48 15.53 3.72
CA ALA A 144 -18.90 16.85 3.25
C ALA A 144 -17.77 17.89 3.23
N ASP A 145 -16.62 17.56 3.83
CA ASP A 145 -15.44 18.42 3.87
C ASP A 145 -14.64 18.27 2.57
N GLY A 146 -14.34 19.42 1.96
CA GLY A 146 -13.91 19.54 0.57
C GLY A 146 -12.66 18.72 0.21
N GLU A 147 -12.59 18.37 -1.07
CA GLU A 147 -11.43 17.74 -1.71
C GLU A 147 -10.13 18.44 -1.29
N SER A 148 -9.23 17.74 -0.58
CA SER A 148 -7.89 18.26 -0.33
C SER A 148 -7.09 18.13 -1.64
N ASP A 149 -6.93 19.27 -2.31
CA ASP A 149 -6.20 19.43 -3.57
C ASP A 149 -4.67 19.54 -3.37
N ASP A 150 -4.17 19.10 -2.22
CA ASP A 150 -2.77 19.30 -1.84
C ASP A 150 -1.81 18.33 -2.55
N GLY A 151 -2.33 17.29 -3.21
CA GLY A 151 -1.60 16.46 -4.18
C GLY A 151 -0.38 15.71 -3.63
N TRP A 152 -0.05 15.86 -2.35
CA TRP A 152 1.12 15.26 -1.69
C TRP A 152 1.11 13.73 -1.81
N TYR A 153 -0.08 13.14 -1.86
CA TYR A 153 -0.29 11.69 -1.99
C TYR A 153 -0.09 11.17 -3.42
N GLN A 154 0.03 12.02 -4.46
CA GLN A 154 0.04 11.57 -5.85
C GLN A 154 1.19 10.62 -6.17
N ASP A 155 2.39 10.90 -5.66
CA ASP A 155 3.56 10.04 -5.90
C ASP A 155 3.40 8.69 -5.15
N SER A 156 2.99 8.72 -3.88
CA SER A 156 2.74 7.51 -3.09
C SER A 156 1.61 6.65 -3.70
N LEU A 157 0.53 7.27 -4.16
CA LEU A 157 -0.53 6.57 -4.91
C LEU A 157 0.00 5.96 -6.20
N ALA A 158 0.85 6.68 -6.93
CA ALA A 158 1.43 6.16 -8.17
C ALA A 158 2.25 4.90 -7.95
N ARG A 159 3.08 4.90 -6.91
CA ARG A 159 3.90 3.75 -6.51
C ARG A 159 3.03 2.59 -6.07
N LEU A 160 2.02 2.85 -5.23
CA LEU A 160 1.07 1.84 -4.78
C LEU A 160 0.34 1.21 -5.97
N PHE A 161 -0.15 2.02 -6.89
CA PHE A 161 -0.84 1.56 -8.10
C PHE A 161 0.05 0.69 -8.97
N CYS A 162 1.29 1.10 -9.26
CA CYS A 162 2.22 0.28 -10.02
C CYS A 162 2.58 -1.03 -9.30
N TYR A 163 2.72 -1.01 -7.97
CA TYR A 163 2.94 -2.21 -7.18
C TYR A 163 1.75 -3.18 -7.26
N LEU A 164 0.52 -2.67 -7.06
CA LEU A 164 -0.70 -3.50 -7.11
C LEU A 164 -0.87 -4.14 -8.48
N GLN A 165 -0.57 -3.41 -9.55
CA GLN A 165 -0.65 -3.96 -10.91
C GLN A 165 0.29 -5.14 -11.10
N ARG A 166 1.56 -5.00 -10.70
CA ARG A 166 2.54 -6.09 -10.82
C ARG A 166 2.19 -7.28 -9.93
N LEU A 167 1.70 -7.03 -8.73
CA LEU A 167 1.33 -8.09 -7.81
C LEU A 167 0.11 -8.88 -8.31
N VAL A 168 -0.89 -8.22 -8.90
CA VAL A 168 -2.04 -8.92 -9.46
C VAL A 168 -1.64 -9.87 -10.59
N ASP A 169 -0.69 -9.46 -11.45
CA ASP A 169 -0.17 -10.36 -12.49
C ASP A 169 0.50 -11.60 -11.88
N VAL A 170 1.20 -11.45 -10.76
CA VAL A 170 1.77 -12.57 -10.00
C VAL A 170 0.68 -13.47 -9.42
N ILE A 171 -0.36 -12.89 -8.79
CA ILE A 171 -1.47 -13.63 -8.19
C ILE A 171 -2.23 -14.42 -9.27
N VAL A 172 -2.51 -13.81 -10.42
CA VAL A 172 -3.20 -14.46 -11.54
C VAL A 172 -2.38 -15.61 -12.11
N ALA A 173 -1.04 -15.47 -12.17
CA ALA A 173 -0.15 -16.52 -12.66
C ALA A 173 -0.03 -17.72 -11.71
N ASN A 174 -0.13 -17.52 -10.40
CA ASN A 174 -0.03 -18.57 -9.39
C ASN A 174 -0.91 -18.29 -8.15
N PRO A 175 -2.25 -18.46 -8.26
CA PRO A 175 -3.16 -18.11 -7.18
C PRO A 175 -3.01 -19.04 -5.97
N ASP A 176 -2.77 -20.33 -6.19
CA ASP A 176 -2.59 -21.31 -5.11
C ASP A 176 -1.31 -21.01 -4.32
N GLY A 177 -0.19 -20.75 -4.99
CA GLY A 177 1.06 -20.36 -4.32
C GLY A 177 0.93 -19.06 -3.53
N PHE A 178 0.14 -18.10 -4.02
CA PHE A 178 -0.14 -16.87 -3.28
C PHE A 178 -0.97 -17.15 -2.02
N ASN A 179 -2.06 -17.91 -2.16
CA ASN A 179 -2.94 -18.25 -1.05
C ASN A 179 -2.20 -19.07 0.02
N ASP A 180 -1.35 -20.01 -0.40
CA ASP A 180 -0.51 -20.79 0.50
C ASP A 180 0.49 -19.89 1.24
N TYR A 181 1.16 -18.96 0.55
CA TYR A 181 2.06 -18.00 1.20
C TYR A 181 1.32 -17.18 2.26
N VAL A 182 0.15 -16.63 1.94
CA VAL A 182 -0.66 -15.84 2.88
C VAL A 182 -1.07 -16.69 4.08
N ALA A 183 -1.60 -17.90 3.87
CA ALA A 183 -2.08 -18.76 4.94
C ALA A 183 -0.99 -19.12 5.97
N HIS A 184 0.27 -19.22 5.55
CA HIS A 184 1.39 -19.61 6.41
C HIS A 184 2.16 -18.43 7.03
N ASN A 185 2.01 -17.20 6.49
CA ASN A 185 2.84 -16.06 6.88
C ASN A 185 2.06 -14.85 7.42
N LEU A 186 0.72 -14.82 7.29
CA LEU A 186 -0.08 -13.72 7.80
C LEU A 186 0.07 -13.63 9.34
N PRO A 187 0.42 -12.46 9.90
CA PRO A 187 0.55 -12.29 11.34
C PRO A 187 -0.77 -12.53 12.07
N CYS A 188 -0.71 -13.21 13.22
CA CYS A 188 -1.86 -13.44 14.11
C CYS A 188 -2.39 -12.15 14.76
#